data_AF-A0A8T5VDL6-F1
#
_entry.id   AF-A0A8T5VDL6-F1
#
_cell.length_a   1.000
_cell.length_b   1.000
_cell.length_c   1.000
_cell.angle_alpha   90.00
_cell.angle_beta   90.00
_cell.angle_gamma   90.00
#
_symmetry.space_group_name_H-M   'P 1'
#
loop_
_entity.id
_entity.type
_entity.pdbx_description
1 polymer ?
#
loop_
_entity_poly.entity_id
_entity_poly.type
_entity_poly.pdbx_seq_one_letter_code
_entity_poly.pdbx_strand_id
1 'polypeptide(L)'
;MSRASFNITPSSSESTAEPEVDAGIEQTRRTLLLGALATTACLGCSTQARAGEDPPGSDERPQKGDLLVFSEGDQEGKLITAADLPAGGPPVHAWPKDPNTSVVRSASRLNEILIIRLDPAELDEKTRARAVDGILAYSAICSHAGCPVTAWVKSDVGDKDVFKCMCHNSEYDPRAGAQVVFGPAPRRLAALPLALADGSLSVAGNFIGKVGGVQPG
;
A
#
# COMPACT_ATOMS: atom_id res chain seq x y z
N MET A 1 62.74 13.65 -18.90
CA MET A 1 63.32 12.34 -19.31
C MET A 1 62.30 11.30 -18.87
N SER A 2 61.84 10.33 -19.66
CA SER A 2 62.18 9.97 -21.05
C SER A 2 60.93 9.94 -21.98
N ARG A 3 61.07 9.43 -23.21
CA ARG A 3 60.07 9.39 -24.32
C ARG A 3 58.92 8.39 -24.05
N ALA A 4 57.66 8.78 -24.30
CA ALA A 4 56.84 8.60 -25.53
C ALA A 4 56.35 7.13 -25.74
N SER A 5 55.05 6.81 -25.66
CA SER A 5 53.92 7.09 -26.60
C SER A 5 53.84 6.11 -27.78
N PHE A 6 52.79 5.28 -27.85
CA PHE A 6 51.62 5.47 -28.75
C PHE A 6 50.54 4.36 -28.61
N ASN A 7 49.37 4.58 -29.22
CA ASN A 7 48.17 3.74 -29.18
C ASN A 7 48.20 2.59 -30.22
N ILE A 8 47.26 1.63 -30.13
CA ILE A 8 46.20 1.33 -31.14
C ILE A 8 45.49 -0.03 -30.84
N THR A 9 44.15 -0.02 -30.77
CA THR A 9 43.20 -1.17 -30.85
C THR A 9 42.72 -1.36 -32.31
N PRO A 10 42.00 -2.44 -32.75
CA PRO A 10 41.25 -3.47 -32.00
C PRO A 10 41.42 -4.93 -32.53
N SER A 11 40.55 -5.89 -32.13
CA SER A 11 39.58 -6.61 -33.03
C SER A 11 39.11 -8.01 -32.53
N SER A 12 37.91 -8.43 -33.01
CA SER A 12 37.32 -9.77 -33.28
C SER A 12 38.11 -11.09 -33.09
N SER A 13 37.53 -12.29 -32.92
CA SER A 13 36.14 -12.77 -32.60
C SER A 13 36.15 -14.31 -32.34
N GLU A 14 34.99 -14.90 -32.02
CA GLU A 14 34.55 -16.31 -32.25
C GLU A 14 35.35 -17.55 -31.74
N SER A 15 34.76 -18.20 -30.72
CA SER A 15 34.16 -19.56 -30.76
C SER A 15 34.91 -20.85 -31.22
N THR A 16 34.98 -21.82 -30.28
CA THR A 16 34.75 -23.29 -30.42
C THR A 16 35.78 -24.27 -31.04
N ALA A 17 35.68 -25.53 -30.58
CA ALA A 17 36.43 -26.79 -30.87
C ALA A 17 37.87 -26.87 -30.31
N GLU A 18 38.32 -27.91 -29.56
CA GLU A 18 38.19 -29.40 -29.65
C GLU A 18 39.14 -30.05 -30.68
N PRO A 19 39.54 -31.35 -30.56
CA PRO A 19 39.05 -32.44 -29.70
C PRO A 19 40.09 -32.88 -28.62
N GLU A 20 40.43 -34.14 -28.22
CA GLU A 20 40.20 -35.50 -28.76
C GLU A 20 40.57 -36.62 -27.72
N VAL A 21 40.25 -37.88 -28.06
CA VAL A 21 40.75 -39.20 -27.52
C VAL A 21 40.17 -39.73 -26.19
N ASP A 22 39.70 -40.98 -26.05
CA ASP A 22 39.05 -41.93 -26.98
C ASP A 22 38.28 -43.02 -26.18
N ALA A 23 37.47 -43.82 -26.88
CA ALA A 23 36.62 -44.94 -26.49
C ALA A 23 36.97 -45.82 -25.27
N GLY A 24 35.95 -46.03 -24.43
CA GLY A 24 35.26 -47.34 -24.45
C GLY A 24 35.51 -48.33 -23.31
N ILE A 25 34.42 -48.79 -22.69
CA ILE A 25 33.84 -50.12 -22.99
C ILE A 25 32.42 -50.23 -22.39
N GLU A 26 31.48 -50.75 -23.17
CA GLU A 26 30.03 -50.65 -22.92
C GLU A 26 29.43 -51.99 -22.44
N GLN A 27 29.63 -52.39 -21.17
CA GLN A 27 28.89 -53.53 -20.64
C GLN A 27 28.73 -53.57 -19.11
N THR A 28 27.54 -53.18 -18.62
CA THR A 28 26.74 -53.82 -17.54
C THR A 28 25.44 -53.01 -17.34
N ARG A 29 24.36 -53.63 -16.81
CA ARG A 29 23.02 -53.03 -16.53
C ARG A 29 22.02 -52.97 -17.71
N ARG A 30 22.10 -53.90 -18.66
CA ARG A 30 20.87 -54.41 -19.33
C ARG A 30 20.03 -55.23 -18.33
N THR A 31 19.29 -54.56 -17.45
CA THR A 31 18.12 -55.01 -16.65
C THR A 31 17.63 -53.79 -15.85
N LEU A 32 16.35 -53.74 -15.47
CA LEU A 32 15.64 -52.57 -14.87
C LEU A 32 15.10 -51.51 -15.86
N LEU A 33 15.07 -51.81 -17.16
CA LEU A 33 14.01 -51.29 -18.05
C LEU A 33 12.86 -52.29 -18.08
N LEU A 34 12.02 -52.28 -17.04
CA LEU A 34 10.65 -52.85 -16.99
C LEU A 34 10.10 -52.73 -15.55
N GLY A 35 9.27 -51.72 -15.28
CA GLY A 35 8.61 -51.55 -13.99
C GLY A 35 7.96 -50.17 -13.82
N ALA A 36 6.76 -50.14 -13.25
CA ALA A 36 6.04 -48.93 -12.83
C ALA A 36 5.76 -47.87 -13.93
N LEU A 37 4.99 -48.25 -14.96
CA LEU A 37 4.00 -47.31 -15.53
C LEU A 37 2.86 -47.10 -14.49
N ALA A 38 3.18 -46.40 -13.41
CA ALA A 38 2.20 -46.01 -12.41
C ALA A 38 1.33 -44.89 -12.99
N THR A 39 0.07 -45.20 -13.30
CA THR A 39 -0.92 -44.21 -13.74
C THR A 39 -1.21 -43.23 -12.61
N THR A 40 -0.39 -42.18 -12.54
CA THR A 40 -0.57 -41.07 -11.60
C THR A 40 -1.77 -40.27 -12.07
N ALA A 41 -2.96 -40.74 -11.69
CA ALA A 41 -4.20 -39.99 -11.84
C ALA A 41 -4.11 -38.78 -10.91
N CYS A 42 -3.50 -37.71 -11.41
CA CYS A 42 -3.56 -36.39 -10.80
C CYS A 42 -5.02 -35.96 -10.78
N LEU A 43 -5.73 -36.32 -9.71
CA LEU A 43 -6.94 -35.68 -9.27
C LEU A 43 -6.57 -34.24 -8.95
N GLY A 44 -6.58 -33.43 -10.01
CA GLY A 44 -6.44 -31.99 -9.95
C GLY A 44 -7.63 -31.44 -9.20
N CYS A 45 -7.55 -31.46 -7.87
CA CYS A 45 -8.30 -30.59 -6.98
C CYS A 45 -7.81 -29.15 -7.19
N SER A 46 -8.01 -28.65 -8.41
CA SER A 46 -8.08 -27.25 -8.73
C SER A 46 -9.18 -26.68 -7.85
N THR A 47 -8.80 -26.19 -6.68
CA THR A 47 -9.63 -25.29 -5.88
C THR A 47 -9.90 -24.10 -6.78
N GLN A 48 -11.02 -24.16 -7.51
CA GLN A 48 -11.50 -23.04 -8.29
C GLN A 48 -11.69 -21.91 -7.29
N ALA A 49 -10.77 -20.94 -7.33
CA ALA A 49 -10.86 -19.72 -6.57
C ALA A 49 -12.06 -18.94 -7.11
N ARG A 50 -13.25 -19.32 -6.64
CA ARG A 50 -14.42 -18.47 -6.74
C ARG A 50 -14.09 -17.26 -5.89
N ALA A 51 -13.83 -16.15 -6.55
CA ALA A 51 -14.08 -14.87 -5.95
C ALA A 51 -15.51 -14.95 -5.37
N GLY A 52 -15.61 -14.84 -4.05
CA GLY A 52 -16.90 -14.64 -3.42
C GLY A 52 -17.48 -13.33 -3.94
N GLU A 53 -18.80 -13.26 -4.05
CA GLU A 53 -19.44 -11.96 -4.25
C GLU A 53 -19.16 -11.11 -3.00
N ASP A 54 -18.70 -9.87 -3.20
CA ASP A 54 -18.42 -8.96 -2.10
C ASP A 54 -19.68 -8.75 -1.24
N PRO A 55 -19.57 -8.67 0.10
CA PRO A 55 -20.73 -8.54 0.97
C PRO A 55 -21.58 -7.30 0.60
N PRO A 56 -22.93 -7.39 0.55
CA PRO A 56 -23.78 -6.24 0.25
C PRO A 56 -23.47 -5.04 1.16
N GLY A 57 -23.25 -3.87 0.56
CA GLY A 57 -22.88 -2.64 1.27
C GLY A 57 -21.37 -2.45 1.54
N SER A 58 -20.51 -3.38 1.11
CA SER A 58 -19.04 -3.28 1.28
C SER A 58 -18.34 -2.36 0.28
N ASP A 59 -19.01 -1.96 -0.80
CA ASP A 59 -18.54 -0.97 -1.79
C ASP A 59 -19.05 0.46 -1.48
N GLU A 60 -20.09 0.58 -0.66
CA GLU A 60 -20.66 1.85 -0.19
C GLU A 60 -19.60 2.75 0.44
N ARG A 61 -19.78 4.07 0.32
CA ARG A 61 -18.89 5.05 0.95
C ARG A 61 -18.97 4.99 2.48
N PRO A 62 -17.95 5.51 3.21
CA PRO A 62 -18.01 5.58 4.67
C PRO A 62 -19.25 6.36 5.11
N GLN A 63 -20.11 5.71 5.89
CA GLN A 63 -21.35 6.27 6.42
C GLN A 63 -21.13 6.86 7.81
N LYS A 64 -21.95 7.84 8.19
CA LYS A 64 -21.91 8.38 9.55
C LYS A 64 -22.29 7.30 10.56
N GLY A 65 -21.40 7.05 11.52
CA GLY A 65 -21.54 5.98 12.52
C GLY A 65 -20.78 4.69 12.18
N ASP A 66 -20.20 4.56 10.98
CA ASP A 66 -19.23 3.48 10.73
C ASP A 66 -18.08 3.58 11.74
N LEU A 67 -17.72 2.47 12.36
CA LEU A 67 -16.54 2.33 13.20
C LEU A 67 -15.30 2.17 12.31
N LEU A 68 -14.12 2.53 12.80
CA LEU A 68 -12.87 2.34 12.07
C LEU A 68 -12.12 1.11 12.55
N VAL A 69 -11.71 0.26 11.61
CA VAL A 69 -10.90 -0.94 11.86
C VAL A 69 -9.59 -0.89 11.08
N PHE A 70 -8.52 -1.49 11.60
CA PHE A 70 -7.26 -1.61 10.87
C PHE A 70 -7.45 -2.35 9.55
N SER A 71 -6.84 -1.86 8.46
CA SER A 71 -6.94 -2.48 7.13
C SER A 71 -5.88 -3.53 6.85
N GLU A 72 -4.83 -3.63 7.68
CA GLU A 72 -3.67 -4.51 7.48
C GLU A 72 -2.93 -4.81 8.80
N GLY A 73 -2.05 -5.82 8.78
CA GLY A 73 -1.12 -6.16 9.87
C GLY A 73 -1.76 -6.97 11.02
N ASP A 74 -1.01 -7.18 12.10
CA ASP A 74 -1.40 -8.04 13.24
C ASP A 74 -2.69 -7.60 13.97
N GLN A 75 -3.21 -6.40 13.65
CA GLN A 75 -4.44 -5.83 14.19
C GLN A 75 -5.59 -5.75 13.17
N GLU A 76 -5.42 -6.28 11.95
CA GLU A 76 -6.43 -6.22 10.87
C GLU A 76 -7.84 -6.61 11.35
N GLY A 77 -8.83 -5.80 10.98
CA GLY A 77 -10.24 -6.00 11.34
C GLY A 77 -10.61 -5.67 12.80
N LYS A 78 -9.64 -5.37 13.68
CA LYS A 78 -9.90 -4.89 15.05
C LYS A 78 -10.22 -3.39 15.04
N LEU A 79 -11.03 -2.95 16.00
CA LEU A 79 -11.41 -1.55 16.18
C LEU A 79 -10.19 -0.68 16.56
N ILE A 80 -10.12 0.52 15.99
CA ILE A 80 -9.08 1.51 16.31
C ILE A 80 -9.60 2.45 17.40
N THR A 81 -8.84 2.59 18.48
CA THR A 81 -9.11 3.49 19.60
C THR A 81 -8.11 4.65 19.64
N ALA A 82 -8.34 5.63 20.52
CA ALA A 82 -7.37 6.71 20.76
C ALA A 82 -6.06 6.24 21.44
N ALA A 83 -6.01 5.02 21.97
CA ALA A 83 -4.82 4.43 22.58
C ALA A 83 -3.86 3.80 21.55
N ASP A 84 -4.39 3.36 20.41
CA ASP A 84 -3.61 2.75 19.33
C ASP A 84 -2.82 3.76 18.49
N LEU A 85 -3.06 5.06 18.72
CA LEU A 85 -2.51 6.16 17.92
C LEU A 85 -1.46 6.96 18.71
N PRO A 86 -0.15 6.66 18.54
CA PRO A 86 0.92 7.44 19.16
C PRO A 86 0.91 8.89 18.68
N ALA A 87 1.14 9.82 19.61
CA ALA A 87 1.23 11.24 19.30
C ALA A 87 2.50 11.54 18.48
N GLY A 88 2.32 12.18 17.32
CA GLY A 88 3.38 12.38 16.32
C GLY A 88 3.39 11.33 15.20
N GLY A 89 2.55 10.29 15.29
CA GLY A 89 2.52 9.18 14.34
C GLY A 89 3.46 8.02 14.71
N PRO A 90 3.65 7.03 13.81
CA PRO A 90 3.18 7.00 12.41
C PRO A 90 1.64 6.95 12.27
N PRO A 91 1.10 7.26 11.08
CA PRO A 91 -0.29 6.98 10.76
C PRO A 91 -0.56 5.48 10.69
N VAL A 92 -1.84 5.12 10.76
CA VAL A 92 -2.35 3.76 10.48
C VAL A 92 -3.35 3.80 9.32
N HIS A 93 -3.41 2.71 8.56
CA HIS A 93 -4.43 2.52 7.52
C HIS A 93 -5.67 1.83 8.10
N ALA A 94 -6.85 2.22 7.60
CA ALA A 94 -8.13 1.79 8.16
C ALA A 94 -9.25 1.64 7.12
N TRP A 95 -10.19 0.75 7.40
CA TRP A 95 -11.48 0.62 6.71
C TRP A 95 -12.64 1.11 7.61
N PRO A 96 -13.74 1.62 7.01
CA PRO A 96 -15.01 1.77 7.70
C PRO A 96 -15.65 0.40 7.92
N LYS A 97 -16.36 0.23 9.04
CA LYS A 97 -17.14 -0.96 9.38
C LYS A 97 -18.51 -0.53 9.91
N ASP A 98 -19.57 -1.03 9.29
CA ASP A 98 -20.94 -0.81 9.74
C ASP A 98 -21.14 -1.46 11.13
N PRO A 99 -21.56 -0.71 12.17
CA PRO A 99 -21.70 -1.26 13.52
C PRO A 99 -22.87 -2.25 13.65
N ASN A 100 -23.86 -2.20 12.76
CA ASN A 100 -25.08 -2.99 12.83
C ASN A 100 -24.93 -4.31 12.06
N THR A 101 -24.34 -4.26 10.86
CA THR A 101 -24.16 -5.44 9.99
C THR A 101 -22.78 -6.07 10.15
N SER A 102 -21.82 -5.39 10.78
CA SER A 102 -20.40 -5.75 10.81
C SER A 102 -19.71 -5.84 9.43
N VAL A 103 -20.34 -5.38 8.36
CA VAL A 103 -19.73 -5.31 7.02
C VAL A 103 -18.61 -4.28 7.03
N VAL A 104 -17.41 -4.70 6.63
CA VAL A 104 -16.27 -3.81 6.37
C VAL A 104 -16.39 -3.28 4.95
N ARG A 105 -16.28 -1.96 4.77
CA ARG A 105 -16.49 -1.28 3.48
C ARG A 105 -15.22 -1.23 2.62
N SER A 106 -14.58 -2.39 2.43
CA SER A 106 -13.28 -2.53 1.77
C SER A 106 -13.32 -2.84 0.27
N ALA A 107 -14.46 -3.29 -0.28
CA ALA A 107 -14.57 -3.67 -1.69
C ALA A 107 -14.29 -2.47 -2.63
N SER A 108 -14.63 -1.24 -2.19
CA SER A 108 -14.12 -0.03 -2.82
C SER A 108 -12.83 0.43 -2.15
N ARG A 109 -11.69 0.24 -2.83
CA ARG A 109 -10.38 0.81 -2.44
C ARG A 109 -10.41 2.33 -2.18
N LEU A 110 -11.43 3.04 -2.66
CA LEU A 110 -11.62 4.47 -2.43
C LEU A 110 -12.21 4.78 -1.04
N ASN A 111 -12.42 3.78 -0.18
CA ASN A 111 -12.87 3.93 1.20
C ASN A 111 -11.74 3.85 2.23
N GLU A 112 -10.50 3.58 1.79
CA GLU A 112 -9.33 3.44 2.66
C GLU A 112 -8.95 4.79 3.29
N ILE A 113 -8.64 4.76 4.58
CA ILE A 113 -8.44 5.95 5.43
C ILE A 113 -7.06 5.89 6.10
N LEU A 114 -6.30 6.98 5.98
CA LEU A 114 -5.14 7.26 6.85
C LEU A 114 -5.65 7.96 8.12
N ILE A 115 -5.32 7.42 9.29
CA ILE A 115 -5.56 8.04 10.59
C ILE A 115 -4.22 8.39 11.23
N ILE A 116 -4.08 9.60 11.78
CA ILE A 116 -2.90 10.01 12.55
C ILE A 116 -3.30 10.83 13.79
N ARG A 117 -2.49 10.76 14.85
CA ARG A 117 -2.59 11.66 16.00
C ARG A 117 -1.40 12.61 16.05
N LEU A 118 -1.67 13.91 16.10
CA LEU A 118 -0.67 14.98 16.19
C LEU A 118 -0.96 15.88 17.39
N ASP A 119 -0.01 16.72 17.78
CA ASP A 119 -0.24 17.76 18.79
C ASP A 119 -1.27 18.78 18.25
N PRO A 120 -2.43 19.01 18.92
CA PRO A 120 -3.38 20.03 18.53
C PRO A 120 -2.78 21.43 18.36
N ALA A 121 -1.68 21.75 19.05
CA ALA A 121 -0.99 23.03 18.92
C ALA A 121 -0.37 23.24 17.51
N GLU A 122 0.08 22.18 16.85
CA GLU A 122 0.68 22.23 15.50
C GLU A 122 -0.36 22.40 14.36
N LEU A 123 -1.64 22.14 14.61
CA LEU A 123 -2.70 22.10 13.60
C LEU A 123 -3.18 23.49 13.19
N ASP A 124 -3.47 23.70 11.89
CA ASP A 124 -4.19 24.90 11.46
C ASP A 124 -5.61 24.94 12.06
N GLU A 125 -6.18 26.13 12.25
CA GLU A 125 -7.47 26.32 12.91
C GLU A 125 -8.59 25.48 12.27
N LYS A 126 -8.62 25.42 10.93
CA LYS A 126 -9.64 24.67 10.19
C LYS A 126 -9.52 23.16 10.40
N THR A 127 -8.30 22.68 10.63
CA THR A 127 -7.95 21.27 10.80
C THR A 127 -8.08 20.83 12.24
N ARG A 128 -7.69 21.69 13.18
CA ARG A 128 -7.98 21.58 14.61
C ARG A 128 -9.48 21.45 14.87
N ALA A 129 -10.31 22.24 14.19
CA ALA A 129 -11.78 22.17 14.23
C ALA A 129 -12.40 20.88 13.62
N ARG A 130 -11.59 19.96 13.08
CA ARG A 130 -12.01 18.61 12.63
C ARG A 130 -11.32 17.48 13.39
N ALA A 131 -10.41 17.80 14.31
CA ALA A 131 -9.65 16.82 15.07
C ALA A 131 -10.40 16.39 16.33
N VAL A 132 -10.16 15.16 16.79
CA VAL A 132 -10.63 14.67 18.09
C VAL A 132 -9.40 14.29 18.90
N ASP A 133 -9.08 15.02 19.96
CA ASP A 133 -7.87 14.84 20.79
C ASP A 133 -6.54 14.75 19.99
N GLY A 134 -6.46 15.54 18.90
CA GLY A 134 -5.35 15.58 17.96
C GLY A 134 -5.41 14.53 16.84
N ILE A 135 -6.41 13.65 16.87
CA ILE A 135 -6.63 12.60 15.87
C ILE A 135 -7.32 13.18 14.64
N LEU A 136 -6.80 12.87 13.46
CA LEU A 136 -7.25 13.31 12.15
C LEU A 136 -7.36 12.11 11.21
N ALA A 137 -8.37 12.11 10.33
CA ALA A 137 -8.49 11.14 9.24
C ALA A 137 -8.52 11.80 7.86
N TYR A 138 -7.91 11.13 6.89
CA TYR A 138 -7.86 11.52 5.49
C TYR A 138 -8.02 10.29 4.59
N SER A 139 -8.44 10.48 3.34
CA SER A 139 -8.40 9.42 2.33
C SER A 139 -6.95 8.96 2.12
N ALA A 140 -6.70 7.65 2.23
CA ALA A 140 -5.39 7.04 1.94
C ALA A 140 -5.03 7.08 0.45
N ILE A 141 -5.92 7.55 -0.43
CA ILE A 141 -5.75 7.50 -1.88
C ILE A 141 -5.27 8.84 -2.43
N CYS A 142 -4.06 8.81 -3.00
CA CYS A 142 -3.34 9.94 -3.58
C CYS A 142 -4.16 10.66 -4.66
N SER A 143 -4.24 11.99 -4.53
CA SER A 143 -5.01 12.86 -5.42
C SER A 143 -4.42 13.06 -6.82
N HIS A 144 -3.19 12.60 -7.07
CA HIS A 144 -2.55 12.58 -8.40
C HIS A 144 -3.14 11.45 -9.27
N ALA A 145 -2.54 10.25 -9.23
CA ALA A 145 -2.91 9.10 -10.05
C ALA A 145 -3.76 8.05 -9.32
N GLY A 146 -4.16 8.29 -8.06
CA GLY A 146 -4.98 7.34 -7.31
C GLY A 146 -4.26 6.12 -6.74
N CYS A 147 -2.93 6.17 -6.60
CA CYS A 147 -2.16 5.21 -5.78
C CYS A 147 -2.52 5.35 -4.28
N PRO A 148 -2.31 4.31 -3.46
CA PRO A 148 -2.23 4.45 -2.01
C PRO A 148 -1.10 5.41 -1.57
N VAL A 149 -1.28 6.03 -0.40
CA VAL A 149 -0.31 6.90 0.29
C VAL A 149 0.20 6.13 1.50
N THR A 150 1.35 5.46 1.36
CA THR A 150 1.80 4.39 2.28
C THR A 150 2.98 4.76 3.16
N ALA A 151 3.55 5.96 3.01
CA ALA A 151 4.76 6.35 3.73
C ALA A 151 4.52 7.57 4.63
N TRP A 152 5.08 7.50 5.83
CA TRP A 152 5.30 8.63 6.73
C TRP A 152 6.78 8.95 6.70
N VAL A 153 7.14 10.13 6.19
CA VAL A 153 8.55 10.54 6.07
C VAL A 153 8.78 11.83 6.82
N LYS A 154 9.98 11.98 7.41
CA LYS A 154 10.49 13.30 7.78
C LYS A 154 10.71 14.08 6.48
N SER A 155 10.30 15.34 6.41
CA SER A 155 10.57 16.14 5.21
C SER A 155 12.05 16.51 5.16
N ASP A 156 12.71 16.25 4.03
CA ASP A 156 14.11 16.65 3.81
C ASP A 156 14.27 18.19 3.68
N VAL A 157 13.16 18.93 3.65
CA VAL A 157 13.09 20.38 3.36
C VAL A 157 12.38 21.17 4.48
N GLY A 158 12.12 20.56 5.65
CA GLY A 158 11.56 21.24 6.81
C GLY A 158 11.31 20.33 8.02
N ASP A 159 11.13 20.91 9.20
CA ASP A 159 11.16 20.20 10.50
C ASP A 159 9.95 19.28 10.78
N LYS A 160 9.17 18.89 9.76
CA LYS A 160 7.85 18.25 9.91
C LYS A 160 7.70 17.01 9.06
N ASP A 161 7.19 15.96 9.70
CA ASP A 161 6.88 14.69 9.06
C ASP A 161 5.58 14.80 8.24
N VAL A 162 5.53 14.15 7.07
CA VAL A 162 4.48 14.29 6.03
C VAL A 162 4.05 12.92 5.46
N PHE A 163 2.80 12.84 4.97
CA PHE A 163 2.33 11.67 4.23
C PHE A 163 2.91 11.68 2.81
N LYS A 164 3.45 10.57 2.31
CA LYS A 164 4.10 10.48 1.00
C LYS A 164 3.55 9.34 0.14
N CYS A 165 3.17 9.68 -1.09
CA CYS A 165 2.82 8.74 -2.15
C CYS A 165 4.06 8.40 -2.98
N MET A 166 4.61 7.20 -2.78
CA MET A 166 5.85 6.77 -3.42
C MET A 166 5.76 6.58 -4.95
N CYS A 167 4.57 6.46 -5.54
CA CYS A 167 4.41 6.34 -7.00
C CYS A 167 5.00 7.52 -7.79
N HIS A 168 4.86 8.74 -7.26
CA HIS A 168 5.25 9.99 -7.95
C HIS A 168 5.78 11.05 -6.96
N ASN A 169 6.23 10.65 -5.77
CA ASN A 169 6.72 11.52 -4.71
C ASN A 169 5.80 12.71 -4.37
N SER A 170 4.48 12.47 -4.30
CA SER A 170 3.54 13.50 -3.82
C SER A 170 3.49 13.49 -2.29
N GLU A 171 3.70 14.65 -1.67
CA GLU A 171 3.76 14.79 -0.21
C GLU A 171 2.67 15.73 0.31
N TYR A 172 2.09 15.38 1.46
CA TYR A 172 0.95 16.06 2.06
C TYR A 172 1.19 16.34 3.55
N ASP A 173 1.03 17.60 4.00
CA ASP A 173 1.12 17.94 5.42
C ASP A 173 -0.25 17.76 6.11
N PRO A 174 -0.41 16.77 7.02
CA PRO A 174 -1.65 16.56 7.75
C PRO A 174 -2.06 17.73 8.64
N ARG A 175 -1.13 18.59 9.08
CA ARG A 175 -1.40 19.71 10.00
C ARG A 175 -2.19 20.84 9.33
N ALA A 176 -1.93 21.05 8.04
CA ALA A 176 -2.60 22.03 7.18
C ALA A 176 -3.70 21.39 6.30
N GLY A 177 -4.40 20.39 6.84
CA GLY A 177 -5.54 19.75 6.18
C GLY A 177 -5.15 18.82 5.02
N ALA A 178 -4.03 18.11 5.14
CA ALA A 178 -3.42 17.27 4.08
C ALA A 178 -3.19 18.02 2.76
N GLN A 179 -2.77 19.30 2.84
CA GLN A 179 -2.40 20.06 1.65
C GLN A 179 -1.11 19.53 1.02
N VAL A 180 -1.02 19.62 -0.30
CA VAL A 180 0.18 19.22 -1.04
C VAL A 180 1.31 20.18 -0.72
N VAL A 181 2.48 19.63 -0.36
CA VAL A 181 3.71 20.40 -0.11
C VAL A 181 4.82 20.04 -1.10
N PHE A 182 4.76 18.87 -1.74
CA PHE A 182 5.69 18.47 -2.80
C PHE A 182 5.02 17.52 -3.82
N GLY A 183 5.59 17.43 -5.03
CA GLY A 183 5.18 16.51 -6.09
C GLY A 183 3.94 16.93 -6.91
N PRO A 184 3.51 16.10 -7.88
CA PRO A 184 2.52 16.45 -8.92
C PRO A 184 1.04 16.35 -8.48
N ALA A 185 0.75 16.19 -7.19
CA ALA A 185 -0.63 16.14 -6.72
C ALA A 185 -1.32 17.50 -6.88
N PRO A 186 -2.46 17.61 -7.60
CA PRO A 186 -3.06 18.92 -7.90
C PRO A 186 -3.92 19.50 -6.77
N ARG A 187 -4.06 18.79 -5.65
CA ARG A 187 -5.01 19.11 -4.57
C ARG A 187 -4.74 18.30 -3.30
N ARG A 188 -5.20 18.81 -2.16
CA ARG A 188 -5.21 18.08 -0.87
C ARG A 188 -5.94 16.73 -0.94
N LEU A 189 -5.57 15.82 -0.04
CA LEU A 189 -6.38 14.61 0.26
C LEU A 189 -7.73 15.04 0.82
N ALA A 190 -8.77 14.22 0.64
CA ALA A 190 -10.06 14.48 1.28
C ALA A 190 -9.96 14.19 2.78
N ALA A 191 -10.40 15.11 3.63
CA ALA A 191 -10.48 14.88 5.08
C ALA A 191 -11.75 14.10 5.43
N LEU A 192 -11.69 13.20 6.41
CA LEU A 192 -12.87 12.50 6.94
C LEU A 192 -13.13 12.99 8.38
N PRO A 193 -14.30 13.60 8.66
CA PRO A 193 -14.67 13.97 10.03
C PRO A 193 -14.79 12.74 10.94
N LEU A 194 -14.24 12.82 12.15
CA LEU A 194 -14.28 11.76 13.15
C LEU A 194 -15.11 12.14 14.38
N ALA A 195 -15.56 11.12 15.11
CA ALA A 195 -16.07 11.21 16.47
C ALA A 195 -15.61 9.98 17.28
N LEU A 196 -15.58 10.10 18.60
CA LEU A 196 -15.44 8.94 19.50
C LEU A 196 -16.82 8.33 19.78
N ALA A 197 -16.91 7.01 19.66
CA ALA A 197 -18.07 6.20 20.03
C ALA A 197 -17.59 5.04 20.91
N ASP A 198 -18.02 5.02 22.17
CA ASP A 198 -17.69 4.00 23.17
C ASP A 198 -16.19 3.65 23.29
N GLY A 199 -15.33 4.67 23.11
CA GLY A 199 -13.87 4.57 23.16
C GLY A 199 -13.18 4.24 21.82
N SER A 200 -13.94 3.82 20.81
CA SER A 200 -13.47 3.58 19.44
C SER A 200 -13.63 4.81 18.56
N LEU A 201 -12.88 4.89 17.45
CA LEU A 201 -13.09 5.90 16.42
C LEU A 201 -14.25 5.55 15.49
N SER A 202 -15.01 6.57 15.12
CA SER A 202 -16.18 6.49 14.24
C SER A 202 -16.21 7.64 13.24
N VAL A 203 -16.86 7.43 12.11
CA VAL A 203 -17.07 8.43 11.06
C VAL A 203 -18.18 9.40 11.46
N ALA A 204 -17.86 10.70 11.58
CA ALA A 204 -18.84 11.73 11.93
C ALA A 204 -19.62 12.30 10.74
N GLY A 205 -19.14 12.09 9.51
CA GLY A 205 -19.77 12.52 8.27
C GLY A 205 -18.93 12.24 7.02
N ASN A 206 -19.45 12.64 5.87
CA ASN A 206 -18.86 12.35 4.56
C ASN A 206 -17.47 12.98 4.38
N PHE A 207 -16.66 12.43 3.44
CA PHE A 207 -15.40 13.01 3.00
C PHE A 207 -15.56 14.48 2.55
N ILE A 208 -14.74 15.36 3.12
CA ILE A 208 -14.62 16.77 2.74
C ILE A 208 -13.60 16.87 1.59
N GLY A 209 -14.13 16.87 0.37
CA GLY A 209 -13.36 16.95 -0.88
C GLY A 209 -13.43 15.66 -1.71
N LYS A 210 -12.97 15.74 -2.97
CA LYS A 210 -12.96 14.58 -3.88
C LYS A 210 -12.01 13.49 -3.37
N VAL A 211 -12.38 12.23 -3.51
CA VAL A 211 -11.52 11.07 -3.23
C VAL A 211 -10.90 10.54 -4.55
N GLY A 212 -9.71 9.95 -4.47
CA GLY A 212 -9.05 9.34 -5.62
C GLY A 212 -8.26 10.31 -6.51
N GLY A 213 -7.64 9.78 -7.56
CA GLY A 213 -6.83 10.57 -8.49
C GLY A 213 -7.63 11.57 -9.34
N VAL A 214 -6.90 12.29 -10.20
CA VAL A 214 -7.48 12.92 -11.38
C VAL A 214 -8.18 11.84 -12.21
N GLN A 215 -9.31 12.21 -12.83
CA GLN A 215 -9.96 11.37 -13.83
C GLN A 215 -9.79 12.09 -15.17
N PRO A 216 -9.52 11.37 -16.28
CA PRO A 216 -9.71 11.93 -17.62
C PRO A 216 -11.13 12.51 -17.73
N GLY A 217 -11.25 13.64 -18.43
CA GLY A 217 -12.54 14.25 -18.79
C GLY A 217 -13.04 13.78 -20.15
#